data_AF-Q12YJ8-F1
#
_entry.id   AF-Q12YJ8-F1
#
_cell.length_a   1.000
_cell.length_b   1.000
_cell.length_c   1.000
_cell.angle_alpha   90.00
_cell.angle_beta   90.00
_cell.angle_gamma   90.00
#
_symmetry.space_group_name_H-M   'P 1'
#
loop_
_entity.id
_entity.type
_entity.pdbx_description
1 polymer ?
#
loop_
_entity_poly.entity_id
_entity_poly.type
_entity_poly.pdbx_seq_one_letter_code
_entity_poly.pdbx_strand_id
1 'polypeptide(L)'
;MHDIMKAARTEGIVEKRDDTYHFCRESHDLEFYKPKIVFKKESSKCRCCGRSMNECWYIELKSGIIGPYGFTCVRKLYLEHLFEEELSSAL
;
A
#
# COMPACT_ATOMS: atom_id res chain seq x y z
N MET A 1 -9.52 -6.58 -12.20
CA MET A 1 -9.09 -7.78 -11.44
C MET A 1 -8.61 -8.91 -12.36
N HIS A 2 -9.37 -9.26 -13.41
CA HIS A 2 -8.97 -10.31 -14.37
C HIS A 2 -7.65 -10.03 -15.12
N ASP A 3 -7.40 -8.78 -15.50
CA ASP A 3 -6.20 -8.42 -16.27
C ASP A 3 -4.91 -8.46 -15.45
N ILE A 4 -4.97 -8.13 -14.15
CA ILE A 4 -3.83 -8.17 -13.23
C ILE A 4 -3.38 -9.62 -13.03
N MET A 5 -4.31 -10.54 -12.75
CA MET A 5 -3.98 -11.95 -12.57
C MET A 5 -3.48 -12.63 -13.85
N LYS A 6 -3.98 -12.19 -15.00
CA LYS A 6 -3.49 -12.66 -16.31
C LYS A 6 -2.06 -12.17 -16.55
N ALA A 7 -1.77 -10.90 -16.31
CA ALA A 7 -0.43 -10.34 -16.42
C ALA A 7 0.57 -11.02 -15.47
N ALA A 8 0.20 -11.17 -14.19
CA ALA A 8 1.04 -11.82 -13.18
C ALA A 8 1.38 -13.29 -13.55
N ARG A 9 0.46 -14.01 -14.21
CA ARG A 9 0.77 -15.35 -14.77
C ARG A 9 1.73 -15.29 -15.94
N THR A 10 1.49 -14.38 -16.89
CA THR A 10 2.37 -14.21 -18.06
C THR A 10 3.79 -13.83 -17.66
N GLU A 11 3.93 -13.06 -16.58
CA GLU A 11 5.21 -12.63 -16.01
C GLU A 11 5.84 -13.66 -15.06
N GLY A 12 5.20 -14.81 -14.83
CA GLY A 12 5.73 -15.88 -13.98
C GLY A 12 5.74 -15.54 -12.49
N ILE A 13 5.00 -14.53 -12.06
CA ILE A 13 4.88 -14.12 -10.66
C ILE A 13 3.97 -15.09 -9.89
N VAL A 14 2.88 -15.53 -10.53
CA VAL A 14 1.94 -16.49 -9.96
C VAL A 14 1.65 -17.65 -10.91
N GLU A 15 1.45 -18.83 -10.36
CA GLU A 15 0.99 -20.03 -11.05
C GLU A 15 -0.37 -20.49 -10.50
N LYS A 16 -1.18 -21.14 -11.33
CA LYS A 16 -2.46 -21.70 -10.90
C LYS A 16 -2.29 -23.20 -10.58
N ARG A 17 -2.54 -23.61 -9.34
CA ARG A 17 -2.57 -25.02 -8.90
C ARG A 17 -3.87 -25.28 -8.14
N ASP A 18 -4.56 -26.37 -8.48
CA ASP A 18 -5.79 -26.80 -7.78
C ASP A 18 -6.82 -25.67 -7.57
N ASP A 19 -7.07 -24.92 -8.64
CA ASP A 19 -7.96 -23.76 -8.70
C ASP A 19 -7.56 -22.53 -7.85
N THR A 20 -6.39 -22.58 -7.20
CA THR A 20 -5.81 -21.51 -6.39
C THR A 20 -4.58 -20.90 -7.09
N TYR A 21 -4.30 -19.62 -6.86
CA TYR A 21 -3.09 -18.98 -7.35
C TYR A 21 -2.02 -18.98 -6.27
N HIS A 22 -0.80 -19.38 -6.64
CA HIS A 22 0.36 -19.40 -5.76
C HIS A 22 1.45 -18.52 -6.34
N PHE A 23 2.23 -17.85 -5.49
CA PHE A 23 3.47 -17.24 -5.91
C PHE A 23 4.46 -18.29 -6.39
N CYS A 24 5.15 -18.02 -7.50
CA CYS A 24 6.21 -18.89 -7.99
C CYS A 24 7.40 -18.88 -7.01
N ARG A 25 8.15 -19.97 -6.94
CA ARG A 25 9.33 -20.03 -6.06
C ARG A 25 10.38 -18.96 -6.41
N GLU A 26 10.45 -18.56 -7.66
CA GLU A 26 11.36 -17.53 -8.18
C GLU A 26 10.89 -16.09 -7.87
N SER A 27 9.67 -15.91 -7.35
CA SER A 27 9.14 -14.60 -6.98
C SER A 27 9.30 -14.27 -5.49
N HIS A 28 10.07 -15.09 -4.74
CA HIS A 28 10.22 -14.94 -3.28
C HIS A 28 11.00 -13.68 -2.87
N ASP A 29 11.77 -13.14 -3.80
CA ASP A 29 12.65 -11.99 -3.68
C ASP A 29 12.11 -10.76 -4.43
N LEU A 30 10.84 -10.81 -4.88
CA LEU A 30 10.14 -9.62 -5.36
C LEU A 30 9.91 -8.64 -4.22
N GLU A 31 10.55 -7.47 -4.31
CA GLU A 31 10.29 -6.36 -3.41
C GLU A 31 9.06 -5.57 -3.87
N PHE A 32 7.98 -5.68 -3.09
CA PHE A 32 6.84 -4.77 -3.24
C PHE A 32 7.23 -3.39 -2.74
N TYR A 33 6.71 -2.38 -3.43
CA TYR A 33 6.96 -1.01 -3.04
C TYR A 33 6.32 -0.72 -1.68
N LYS A 34 7.14 -0.37 -0.70
CA LYS A 34 6.69 0.06 0.62
C LYS A 34 6.45 1.56 0.61
N PRO A 35 5.21 2.04 0.85
CA PRO A 35 4.96 3.47 0.93
C PRO A 35 5.79 4.13 2.01
N LYS A 36 6.22 5.36 1.76
CA LYS A 36 7.02 6.12 2.72
C LYS A 36 6.17 7.20 3.38
N ILE A 37 6.28 7.33 4.70
CA ILE A 37 5.69 8.47 5.42
C ILE A 37 6.67 9.64 5.43
N VAL A 38 6.20 10.81 4.99
CA VAL A 38 6.96 12.06 4.96
C VAL A 38 6.32 13.09 5.88
N PHE A 39 7.13 13.79 6.67
CA PHE A 39 6.68 14.85 7.58
C PHE A 39 7.02 16.24 7.04
N LYS A 40 6.11 17.20 7.21
CA LYS A 40 6.29 18.62 6.92
C LYS A 40 5.63 19.49 8.00
N LYS A 41 6.30 20.57 8.41
CA LYS A 41 5.74 21.55 9.35
C LYS A 41 5.05 22.67 8.58
N GLU A 42 3.74 22.54 8.38
CA GLU A 42 2.91 23.49 7.64
C GLU A 42 1.45 23.45 8.13
N SER A 43 0.72 24.55 7.92
CA SER A 43 -0.68 24.65 8.32
C SER A 43 -1.62 24.13 7.24
N SER A 44 -2.47 23.16 7.58
CA SER A 44 -3.46 22.59 6.66
C SER A 44 -4.62 21.92 7.40
N LYS A 45 -5.54 21.32 6.66
CA LYS A 45 -6.61 20.46 7.19
C LYS A 45 -6.32 19.01 6.82
N CYS A 46 -6.41 18.11 7.79
CA CYS A 46 -6.26 16.68 7.55
C CYS A 46 -7.26 16.19 6.51
N ARG A 47 -6.80 15.54 5.44
CA ARG A 47 -7.68 14.97 4.41
C ARG A 47 -8.56 13.83 4.90
N CYS A 48 -8.18 13.16 5.99
CA CYS A 48 -8.94 12.04 6.55
C CYS A 48 -10.09 12.51 7.46
N CYS A 49 -9.85 13.49 8.33
CA CYS A 49 -10.81 13.89 9.37
C CYS A 49 -11.17 15.38 9.38
N GLY A 50 -10.57 16.21 8.52
CA GLY A 50 -10.85 17.63 8.40
C GLY A 50 -10.25 18.54 9.49
N ARG A 51 -9.62 17.99 10.54
CA ARG A 51 -9.03 18.78 11.63
C ARG A 51 -7.89 19.67 11.12
N SER A 52 -7.87 20.94 11.56
CA SER A 52 -6.75 21.85 11.34
C SER A 52 -5.50 21.40 12.09
N MET A 53 -4.34 21.49 11.45
CA MET A 53 -3.05 21.05 11.97
C MET A 53 -1.91 21.92 11.41
N ASN A 54 -0.82 22.04 12.16
CA ASN A 54 0.41 22.76 11.79
C ASN A 54 1.61 21.80 11.56
N GLU A 55 1.34 20.52 11.70
CA GLU A 55 2.23 19.40 11.48
C GLU A 55 1.49 18.44 10.55
N CYS A 56 2.09 18.16 9.39
CA CYS A 56 1.46 17.44 8.31
C CYS A 56 2.29 16.21 7.95
N TRP A 57 1.60 15.09 7.75
CA TRP A 57 2.17 13.83 7.29
C TRP A 57 1.59 13.45 5.93
N TYR A 58 2.41 12.83 5.11
CA TYR A 58 2.09 12.42 3.74
C TYR A 58 2.49 10.98 3.54
N ILE A 59 1.77 10.27 2.67
CA ILE A 59 2.15 8.95 2.18
C ILE A 59 2.66 9.15 0.76
N GLU A 60 3.93 8.84 0.55
CA GLU A 60 4.56 8.80 -0.77
C GLU A 60 4.32 7.40 -1.36
N LEU A 61 3.67 7.39 -2.53
CA LEU A 61 3.40 6.22 -3.35
C LEU A 61 4.19 6.34 -4.66
N LYS A 62 4.39 5.23 -5.37
CA LYS A 62 4.92 5.26 -6.75
C LYS A 62 4.10 6.17 -7.67
N SER A 63 2.78 6.21 -7.47
CA SER A 63 1.84 7.01 -8.27
C SER A 63 1.77 8.48 -7.85
N GLY A 64 2.48 8.88 -6.79
CA GLY A 64 2.48 10.25 -6.28
C GLY A 64 2.26 10.34 -4.77
N ILE A 65 2.02 11.54 -4.29
CA ILE A 65 1.93 11.84 -2.86
C ILE A 65 0.47 12.11 -2.47
N ILE A 66 0.03 11.50 -1.38
CA ILE A 66 -1.29 11.73 -0.79
C ILE A 66 -1.18 12.34 0.61
N GLY A 67 -2.09 13.25 0.93
CA GLY A 67 -2.12 14.00 2.18
C GLY A 67 -2.62 15.43 1.96
N PRO A 68 -2.48 16.32 2.95
CA PRO A 68 -1.84 16.08 4.23
C PRO A 68 -2.76 15.36 5.24
N TYR A 69 -2.16 14.63 6.16
CA TYR A 69 -2.83 13.93 7.27
C TYR A 69 -2.23 14.35 8.61
N GLY A 70 -3.01 14.23 9.69
CA GLY A 70 -2.46 14.27 11.04
C GLY A 70 -1.79 12.94 11.41
N PHE A 71 -0.90 12.96 12.40
CA PHE A 71 -0.11 11.79 12.83
C PHE A 71 -0.94 10.53 13.07
N THR A 72 -2.06 10.64 13.78
CA THR A 72 -2.94 9.49 14.06
C THR A 72 -3.59 8.96 12.78
N CYS A 73 -4.05 9.84 11.89
CA CYS A 73 -4.72 9.44 10.66
C CYS A 73 -3.75 8.79 9.67
N VAL A 74 -2.52 9.31 9.52
CA VAL A 74 -1.53 8.70 8.62
C VAL A 74 -1.13 7.30 9.10
N ARG A 75 -0.99 7.10 10.42
CA ARG A 75 -0.69 5.78 10.99
C ARG A 75 -1.82 4.80 10.74
N LYS A 76 -3.07 5.22 10.92
CA LYS A 76 -4.24 4.39 10.63
C LYS A 76 -4.25 3.94 9.17
N LEU A 77 -4.11 4.88 8.24
CA LEU A 77 -4.10 4.59 6.80
C LEU A 77 -2.91 3.71 6.38
N TYR A 78 -1.73 3.94 6.96
CA TYR A 78 -0.55 3.14 6.68
C TYR A 78 -0.66 1.72 7.22
N LEU A 79 -1.23 1.54 8.41
CA LEU A 79 -1.49 0.21 8.97
C LEU A 79 -2.57 -0.52 8.19
N GLU A 80 -3.67 0.14 7.81
CA GLU A 80 -4.70 -0.46 6.95
C GLU A 80 -4.11 -0.94 5.62
N HIS A 81 -3.23 -0.15 5.01
CA HIS A 81 -2.51 -0.57 3.80
C HIS A 81 -1.61 -1.81 4.03
N LEU A 82 -0.84 -1.84 5.12
CA LEU A 82 0.02 -2.98 5.44
C LEU A 82 -0.78 -4.25 5.79
N PHE A 83 -1.91 -4.12 6.49
CA PHE A 83 -2.71 -5.26 6.94
C PHE A 83 -3.68 -5.78 5.85
N GLU A 84 -4.06 -4.96 4.86
CA GLU A 84 -4.69 -5.48 3.63
C GLU A 84 -3.74 -6.41 2.86
N GLU A 85 -2.43 -6.19 2.93
CA GLU A 85 -1.44 -7.09 2.31
C GLU A 85 -1.23 -8.38 3.12
N GLU A 86 -1.22 -8.33 4.47
CA GLU A 86 -1.08 -9.52 5.32
C GLU A 86 -2.30 -10.47 5.29
N LEU A 87 -3.52 -9.94 5.13
CA LEU A 87 -4.72 -10.78 4.94
C LEU A 87 -4.77 -11.48 3.57
N SER A 88 -4.03 -10.99 2.57
CA SER A 88 -3.88 -11.67 1.27
C SER A 88 -2.75 -12.71 1.25
N SER A 89 -1.89 -12.71 2.27
CA SER A 89 -0.76 -13.65 2.41
C SER A 89 -0.95 -14.68 3.54
N ALA A 90 -2.10 -14.65 4.22
CA ALA A 90 -2.54 -15.63 5.21
C ALA A 90 -3.63 -16.62 4.71
N LEU A 91 -3.92 -16.64 3.39
CA LEU A 91 -4.79 -17.61 2.72
C LEU A 91 -4.03 -18.36 1.61
#